data_AF-A0A8B8EW36-F1
#
_entry.id   AF-A0A8B8EW36-F1
#
_cell.length_a   1.000
_cell.length_b   1.000
_cell.length_c   1.000
_cell.angle_alpha   90.00
_cell.angle_beta   90.00
_cell.angle_gamma   90.00
#
_symmetry.space_group_name_H-M   'P 1'
#
loop_
_entity.id
_entity.type
_entity.pdbx_description
1 polymer ?
#
loop_
_entity_poly.entity_id
_entity_poly.type
_entity_poly.pdbx_seq_one_letter_code
_entity_poly.pdbx_strand_id
1 'polypeptide(L)'
;MSCRHLKRRMARLNLRRRRYSLDMAIRAIQEEMMFSGQTLGCRSMKRRLLQKHGIFMGRDDVLCLLRIIDPDGVDIRASHCLTRRMYLNNGPNYLVHVDGYDKLKPFGFAIHGAMCEFSRRILWLKVARTNNDPSVVASYFLKYLEEINSAPRCVRIDAGTENVYIEDIQKSFRWYHNDDMCGEKSVIKGRSMCNQSIERWWRTLREMGISFWIHMFKDMEDQGMFSSANNEHIECLRFCLTKIIQQELDQIKMEWNNHYIRAQRRYDDDGGLARKPCSRLLISSGNS
;
A
#
# COMPACT_ATOMS: atom_id res chain seq x y z
N MET A 1 2.16 66.67 -5.24
CA MET A 1 0.96 66.00 -4.66
C MET A 1 1.15 65.88 -3.15
N SER A 2 0.27 66.45 -2.32
CA SER A 2 0.46 66.49 -0.85
C SER A 2 0.22 65.13 -0.18
N CYS A 3 1.01 64.82 0.86
CA CYS A 3 0.91 63.57 1.64
C CYS A 3 -0.50 63.35 2.22
N ARG A 4 -1.24 64.42 2.56
CA ARG A 4 -2.65 64.35 3.00
C ARG A 4 -3.59 63.88 1.89
N HIS A 5 -3.34 64.32 0.66
CA HIS A 5 -4.14 63.96 -0.50
C HIS A 5 -3.96 62.46 -0.84
N LEU A 6 -2.73 61.97 -0.71
CA LEU A 6 -2.36 60.57 -0.91
C LEU A 6 -3.02 59.65 0.15
N LYS A 7 -2.99 60.04 1.44
CA LYS A 7 -3.67 59.32 2.53
C LYS A 7 -5.19 59.25 2.36
N ARG A 8 -5.85 60.34 1.95
CA ARG A 8 -7.31 60.34 1.67
C ARG A 8 -7.68 59.42 0.51
N ARG A 9 -6.87 59.40 -0.56
CA ARG A 9 -7.11 58.54 -1.72
C ARG A 9 -6.89 57.06 -1.39
N MET A 10 -5.87 56.73 -0.59
CA MET A 10 -5.66 55.37 -0.08
C MET A 10 -6.81 54.90 0.81
N ALA A 11 -7.32 55.77 1.70
CA ALA A 11 -8.45 55.45 2.56
C ALA A 11 -9.75 55.21 1.77
N ARG A 12 -10.05 56.03 0.75
CA ARG A 12 -11.20 55.82 -0.16
C ARG A 12 -11.13 54.49 -0.91
N LEU A 13 -9.93 54.03 -1.23
CA LEU A 13 -9.69 52.76 -1.93
C LEU A 13 -9.48 51.57 -0.97
N ASN A 14 -9.68 51.76 0.35
CA ASN A 14 -9.41 50.76 1.39
C ASN A 14 -7.98 50.17 1.37
N LEU A 15 -7.02 50.90 0.81
CA LEU A 15 -5.64 50.45 0.67
C LEU A 15 -4.89 50.64 1.99
N ARG A 16 -4.56 49.51 2.64
CA ARG A 16 -3.69 49.49 3.82
C ARG A 16 -2.23 49.26 3.41
N ARG A 17 -1.29 49.87 4.14
CA ARG A 17 0.15 49.65 3.92
C ARG A 17 0.49 48.19 4.23
N ARG A 18 1.06 47.45 3.26
CA ARG A 18 1.61 46.11 3.49
C ARG A 18 2.69 46.22 4.59
N ARG A 19 2.54 45.44 5.66
CA ARG A 19 3.51 45.40 6.78
C ARG A 19 4.70 44.47 6.51
N TYR A 20 4.78 43.89 5.32
CA TYR A 20 5.82 42.96 4.90
C TYR A 20 6.31 43.33 3.50
N SER A 21 7.58 43.04 3.20
CA SER A 21 8.10 43.09 1.82
C SER A 21 7.79 41.77 1.12
N LEU A 22 7.56 41.83 -0.19
CA LEU A 22 7.28 40.63 -0.99
C LEU A 22 8.43 39.62 -0.90
N ASP A 23 9.68 40.10 -0.91
CA ASP A 23 10.88 39.28 -0.82
C ASP A 23 11.03 38.58 0.54
N MET A 24 10.52 39.18 1.62
CA MET A 24 10.48 38.53 2.94
C MET A 24 9.47 37.39 2.95
N ALA A 25 8.31 37.58 2.32
CA ALA A 25 7.29 36.53 2.25
C ALA A 25 7.69 35.38 1.32
N ILE A 26 8.36 35.66 0.19
CA ILE A 26 8.88 34.64 -0.72
C ILE A 26 9.93 33.79 0.00
N ARG A 27 10.89 34.42 0.68
CA ARG A 27 11.91 33.71 1.46
C ARG A 27 11.30 32.84 2.57
N ALA A 28 10.34 33.39 3.31
CA ALA A 28 9.66 32.62 4.36
C ALA A 28 8.89 31.41 3.80
N ILE A 29 8.25 31.53 2.64
CA ILE A 29 7.58 30.40 1.98
C ILE A 29 8.60 29.37 1.51
N GLN A 30 9.70 29.80 0.88
CA GLN A 30 10.78 28.91 0.44
C GLN A 30 11.42 28.18 1.63
N GLU A 31 11.68 28.86 2.73
CA GLU A 31 12.18 28.24 3.97
C GLU A 31 11.21 27.19 4.52
N GLU A 32 9.90 27.45 4.53
CA GLU A 32 8.92 26.43 4.93
C GLU A 32 8.88 25.25 3.96
N MET A 33 9.04 25.50 2.66
CA MET A 33 9.03 24.48 1.61
C MET A 33 10.25 23.55 1.65
N MET A 34 11.39 24.01 2.15
CA MET A 34 12.58 23.15 2.34
C MET A 34 12.38 22.05 3.39
N PHE A 35 11.28 22.10 4.16
CA PHE A 35 11.00 21.16 5.25
C PHE A 35 9.53 20.70 5.21
N SER A 36 8.91 20.47 6.38
CA SER A 36 7.53 19.97 6.50
C SER A 36 6.46 20.87 5.85
N GLY A 37 6.80 22.10 5.47
CA GLY A 37 5.89 23.07 4.86
C GLY A 37 5.45 22.73 3.44
N GLN A 38 6.17 21.87 2.72
CA GLN A 38 5.81 21.41 1.37
C GLN A 38 4.43 20.72 1.29
N THR A 39 3.94 20.17 2.40
CA THR A 39 2.64 19.48 2.46
C THR A 39 1.48 20.38 2.88
N LEU A 40 1.76 21.64 3.24
CA LEU A 40 0.73 22.54 3.78
C LEU A 40 -0.13 23.14 2.67
N GLY A 41 -1.45 23.04 2.85
CA GLY A 41 -2.39 23.82 2.05
C GLY A 41 -2.29 25.32 2.33
N CYS A 42 -2.80 26.14 1.41
CA CYS A 42 -2.75 27.61 1.46
C CYS A 42 -3.22 28.22 2.82
N ARG A 43 -4.29 27.67 3.42
CA ARG A 43 -4.79 28.14 4.73
C ARG A 43 -3.79 27.87 5.86
N SER A 44 -3.15 26.71 5.85
CA SER A 44 -2.15 26.31 6.83
C SER A 44 -0.84 27.07 6.63
N MET A 45 -0.42 27.29 5.38
CA MET A 45 0.74 28.12 5.07
C MET A 45 0.55 29.57 5.55
N LYS A 46 -0.62 30.17 5.30
CA LYS A 46 -0.97 31.49 5.84
C LYS A 46 -0.85 31.54 7.37
N ARG A 47 -1.38 30.54 8.07
CA ARG A 47 -1.29 30.47 9.54
C ARG A 47 0.16 30.40 9.99
N ARG A 48 1.01 29.65 9.28
CA ARG A 48 2.43 29.46 9.61
C ARG A 48 3.26 30.72 9.35
N LEU A 49 3.02 31.40 8.24
CA LEU A 49 3.61 32.71 7.95
C LEU A 49 3.28 33.72 9.05
N LEU A 50 2.05 33.69 9.59
CA LEU A 50 1.68 34.56 10.69
C LEU A 50 2.33 34.14 12.02
N GLN A 51 2.28 32.86 12.38
CA GLN A 51 2.71 32.38 13.70
C GLN A 51 4.23 32.27 13.87
N LYS A 52 4.95 31.87 12.82
CA LYS A 52 6.39 31.61 12.86
C LYS A 52 7.21 32.77 12.29
N HIS A 53 6.71 33.43 11.25
CA HIS A 53 7.43 34.50 10.54
C HIS A 53 6.87 35.89 10.80
N GLY A 54 5.75 36.01 11.53
CA GLY A 54 5.11 37.30 11.82
C GLY A 54 4.48 38.00 10.60
N ILE A 55 4.34 37.30 9.47
CA ILE A 55 3.89 37.86 8.19
C ILE A 55 2.37 37.73 8.09
N PHE A 56 1.69 38.88 8.13
CA PHE A 56 0.24 38.93 7.92
C PHE A 56 -0.09 39.13 6.43
N MET A 57 -0.42 38.03 5.76
CA MET A 57 -0.74 38.01 4.32
C MET A 57 -2.17 37.49 4.05
N GLY A 58 -2.80 38.02 3.00
CA GLY A 58 -4.11 37.57 2.52
C GLY A 58 -4.05 36.13 2.00
N ARG A 59 -5.17 35.40 2.03
CA ARG A 59 -5.20 34.01 1.52
C ARG A 59 -4.83 33.97 0.03
N ASP A 60 -5.40 34.87 -0.75
CA ASP A 60 -5.23 34.86 -2.21
C ASP A 60 -3.82 35.31 -2.61
N ASP A 61 -3.21 36.21 -1.83
CA ASP A 61 -1.78 36.54 -1.96
C ASP A 61 -0.88 35.33 -1.68
N VAL A 62 -1.15 34.58 -0.60
CA VAL A 62 -0.42 33.33 -0.28
C VAL A 62 -0.60 32.29 -1.38
N LEU A 63 -1.83 32.14 -1.90
CA LEU A 63 -2.10 31.20 -2.99
C LEU A 63 -1.39 31.61 -4.28
N CYS A 64 -1.35 32.90 -4.60
CA CYS A 64 -0.64 33.43 -5.75
C CYS A 64 0.87 33.15 -5.65
N LEU A 65 1.48 33.43 -4.50
CA LEU A 65 2.89 33.13 -4.26
C LEU A 65 3.17 31.62 -4.30
N LEU A 66 2.30 30.79 -3.72
CA LEU A 66 2.43 29.34 -3.81
C LEU A 66 2.31 28.83 -5.24
N ARG A 67 1.48 29.43 -6.10
CA ARG A 67 1.41 29.06 -7.52
C ARG A 67 2.63 29.47 -8.32
N ILE A 68 3.32 30.53 -7.90
CA ILE A 68 4.57 30.98 -8.53
C ILE A 68 5.73 30.09 -8.08
N ILE A 69 5.77 29.71 -6.80
CA ILE A 69 6.88 28.97 -6.19
C ILE A 69 6.71 27.45 -6.36
N ASP A 70 5.48 26.94 -6.34
CA ASP A 70 5.09 25.52 -6.36
C ASP A 70 3.80 25.30 -7.18
N PRO A 71 3.81 25.59 -8.49
CA PRO A 71 2.63 25.39 -9.34
C PRO A 71 2.13 23.94 -9.26
N ASP A 72 3.05 22.98 -9.40
CA ASP A 72 2.75 21.55 -9.40
C ASP A 72 2.15 21.08 -8.07
N GLY A 73 2.73 21.47 -6.92
CA GLY A 73 2.19 21.09 -5.63
C GLY A 73 0.83 21.74 -5.36
N VAL A 74 0.58 22.96 -5.85
CA VAL A 74 -0.75 23.59 -5.74
C VAL A 74 -1.79 22.81 -6.56
N ASP A 75 -1.44 22.39 -7.78
CA ASP A 75 -2.35 21.63 -8.65
C ASP A 75 -2.61 20.21 -8.11
N ILE A 76 -1.58 19.54 -7.60
CA ILE A 76 -1.72 18.25 -6.91
C ILE A 76 -2.69 18.38 -5.72
N ARG A 77 -2.54 19.44 -4.89
CA ARG A 77 -3.42 19.65 -3.73
C ARG A 77 -4.84 20.08 -4.14
N ALA A 78 -4.99 20.85 -5.23
CA ALA A 78 -6.28 21.29 -5.75
C ALA A 78 -7.08 20.13 -6.37
N SER A 79 -6.39 19.13 -6.92
CA SER A 79 -7.02 17.94 -7.52
C SER A 79 -7.74 17.04 -6.52
N HIS A 80 -7.60 17.27 -5.21
CA HIS A 80 -8.08 16.37 -4.13
C HIS A 80 -7.64 14.91 -4.31
N CYS A 81 -6.60 14.67 -5.12
CA CYS A 81 -6.14 13.34 -5.43
C CYS A 81 -5.08 12.96 -4.40
N LEU A 82 -5.35 11.92 -3.61
CA LEU A 82 -4.34 11.31 -2.74
C LEU A 82 -3.14 10.94 -3.60
N THR A 83 -1.98 11.54 -3.33
CA THR A 83 -0.71 11.18 -3.98
C THR A 83 -0.38 9.74 -3.59
N ARG A 84 -0.81 8.80 -4.42
CA ARG A 84 -0.53 7.38 -4.23
C ARG A 84 0.96 7.20 -4.49
N ARG A 85 1.71 6.69 -3.51
CA ARG A 85 3.11 6.28 -3.73
C ARG A 85 3.14 5.27 -4.87
N MET A 86 3.63 5.70 -6.02
CA MET A 86 3.83 4.82 -7.17
C MET A 86 5.11 4.03 -6.89
N TYR A 87 4.97 2.75 -6.54
CA TYR A 87 6.09 1.84 -6.61
C TYR A 87 6.38 1.57 -8.09
N LEU A 88 7.51 2.08 -8.59
CA LEU A 88 8.02 1.65 -9.88
C LEU A 88 8.48 0.20 -9.71
N ASN A 89 7.60 -0.72 -10.08
CA ASN A 89 7.88 -2.13 -10.02
C ASN A 89 8.29 -2.59 -11.42
N ASN A 90 9.56 -3.00 -11.55
CA ASN A 90 10.21 -3.25 -12.85
C ASN A 90 9.84 -4.60 -13.48
N GLY A 91 9.02 -5.43 -12.82
CA GLY A 91 8.49 -6.65 -13.41
C GLY A 91 7.90 -7.65 -12.41
N PRO A 92 7.48 -8.84 -12.89
CA PRO A 92 7.09 -9.96 -12.04
C PRO A 92 8.21 -10.32 -11.04
N ASN A 93 7.85 -10.83 -9.85
CA ASN A 93 8.78 -11.24 -8.77
C ASN A 93 9.68 -10.14 -8.18
N TYR A 94 9.46 -8.86 -8.51
CA TYR A 94 10.22 -7.76 -7.92
C TYR A 94 9.82 -7.47 -6.46
N LEU A 95 8.51 -7.49 -6.16
CA LEU A 95 7.99 -7.28 -4.81
C LEU A 95 6.82 -8.22 -4.56
N VAL A 96 6.96 -9.05 -3.53
CA VAL A 96 5.94 -9.95 -3.03
C VAL A 96 5.39 -9.40 -1.72
N HIS A 97 4.08 -9.29 -1.62
CA HIS A 97 3.35 -8.92 -0.41
C HIS A 97 2.85 -10.18 0.27
N VAL A 98 3.26 -10.41 1.52
CA VAL A 98 2.85 -11.56 2.34
C VAL A 98 1.98 -11.05 3.48
N ASP A 99 0.87 -11.74 3.75
CA ASP A 99 -0.07 -11.33 4.80
C ASP A 99 -0.97 -12.46 5.30
N GLY A 100 -1.45 -12.31 6.54
CA GLY A 100 -2.44 -13.17 7.16
C GLY A 100 -3.86 -12.59 7.07
N TYR A 101 -4.86 -13.46 6.96
CA TYR A 101 -6.27 -13.10 6.97
C TYR A 101 -7.02 -13.88 8.06
N ASP A 102 -7.39 -13.15 9.12
CA ASP A 102 -7.85 -13.72 10.39
C ASP A 102 -9.38 -13.76 10.55
N LYS A 103 -10.18 -13.47 9.51
CA LYS A 103 -11.65 -13.39 9.68
C LYS A 103 -12.32 -14.73 9.98
N LEU A 104 -11.69 -15.85 9.65
CA LEU A 104 -12.16 -17.19 10.03
C LEU A 104 -11.42 -17.78 11.24
N LYS A 105 -10.47 -17.03 11.83
CA LYS A 105 -9.68 -17.48 12.97
C LYS A 105 -10.53 -17.81 14.21
N PRO A 106 -11.63 -17.09 14.52
CA PRO A 106 -12.55 -17.47 15.60
C PRO A 106 -13.17 -18.86 15.44
N PHE A 107 -13.26 -19.36 14.21
CA PHE A 107 -13.81 -20.69 13.88
C PHE A 107 -12.70 -21.74 13.68
N GLY A 108 -11.44 -21.38 13.98
CA GLY A 108 -10.29 -22.26 13.91
C GLY A 108 -9.53 -22.27 12.58
N PHE A 109 -9.87 -21.40 11.62
CA PHE A 109 -9.23 -21.36 10.30
C PHE A 109 -8.47 -20.04 10.10
N ALA A 110 -7.14 -20.12 10.10
CA ALA A 110 -6.29 -19.00 9.73
C ALA A 110 -5.97 -19.09 8.23
N ILE A 111 -6.19 -18.02 7.48
CA ILE A 111 -5.83 -17.98 6.05
C ILE A 111 -4.54 -17.18 5.92
N HIS A 112 -3.61 -17.67 5.10
CA HIS A 112 -2.38 -16.97 4.79
C HIS A 112 -2.22 -16.87 3.27
N GLY A 113 -1.75 -15.73 2.78
CA GLY A 113 -1.63 -15.50 1.36
C GLY A 113 -0.46 -14.62 0.98
N ALA A 114 -0.15 -14.63 -0.31
CA ALA A 114 0.75 -13.64 -0.88
C ALA A 114 0.31 -13.20 -2.27
N MET A 115 0.63 -11.95 -2.58
CA MET A 115 0.33 -11.31 -3.85
C MET A 115 1.58 -10.69 -4.46
N CYS A 116 1.74 -10.86 -5.78
CA CYS A 116 2.74 -10.15 -6.55
C CYS A 116 2.29 -8.71 -6.82
N GLU A 117 3.10 -7.72 -6.43
CA GLU A 117 2.74 -6.30 -6.57
C GLU A 117 2.52 -5.88 -8.03
N PHE A 118 3.37 -6.37 -8.94
CA PHE A 118 3.31 -6.00 -10.36
C PHE A 118 2.09 -6.59 -11.06
N SER A 119 1.93 -7.91 -10.95
CA SER A 119 0.90 -8.65 -11.69
C SER A 119 -0.45 -8.72 -10.98
N ARG A 120 -0.51 -8.38 -9.68
CA ARG A 120 -1.66 -8.60 -8.79
C ARG A 120 -2.13 -10.05 -8.71
N ARG A 121 -1.32 -11.00 -9.17
CA ARG A 121 -1.60 -12.43 -9.05
C ARG A 121 -1.38 -12.89 -7.62
N ILE A 122 -2.26 -13.78 -7.17
CA ILE A 122 -2.14 -14.50 -5.92
C ILE A 122 -1.15 -15.63 -6.11
N LEU A 123 -0.08 -15.60 -5.33
CA LEU A 123 1.03 -16.55 -5.38
C LEU A 123 0.66 -17.81 -4.60
N TRP A 124 0.21 -17.65 -3.36
CA TRP A 124 -0.41 -18.70 -2.57
C TRP A 124 -1.60 -18.16 -1.78
N LEU A 125 -2.50 -19.07 -1.44
CA LEU A 125 -3.65 -18.83 -0.58
C LEU A 125 -3.97 -20.13 0.15
N LYS A 126 -3.59 -20.22 1.43
CA LYS A 126 -3.62 -21.47 2.18
C LYS A 126 -4.33 -21.30 3.51
N VAL A 127 -5.15 -22.28 3.87
CA VAL A 127 -5.77 -22.38 5.19
C VAL A 127 -4.91 -23.24 6.11
N ALA A 128 -4.71 -22.76 7.32
CA ALA A 128 -3.95 -23.41 8.38
C ALA A 128 -4.74 -23.40 9.70
N ARG A 129 -4.29 -24.21 10.65
CA ARG A 129 -4.82 -24.22 12.02
C ARG A 129 -4.41 -22.95 12.77
N THR A 130 -3.21 -22.46 12.48
CA THR A 130 -2.61 -21.25 13.03
C THR A 130 -1.74 -20.57 11.99
N ASN A 131 -1.72 -19.24 12.00
CA ASN A 131 -0.75 -18.42 11.29
C ASN A 131 0.36 -17.90 12.22
N ASN A 132 0.36 -18.29 13.49
CA ASN A 132 1.37 -17.85 14.46
C ASN A 132 2.65 -18.71 14.42
N ASP A 133 2.62 -19.87 13.75
CA ASP A 133 3.79 -20.76 13.61
C ASP A 133 4.62 -20.34 12.38
N PRO A 134 5.85 -19.83 12.58
CA PRO A 134 6.71 -19.39 11.48
C PRO A 134 7.06 -20.52 10.51
N SER A 135 7.07 -21.78 10.96
CA SER A 135 7.40 -22.95 10.15
C SER A 135 6.34 -23.19 9.07
N VAL A 136 5.07 -23.03 9.44
CA VAL A 136 3.94 -23.19 8.52
C VAL A 136 3.98 -22.11 7.44
N VAL A 137 4.17 -20.86 7.86
CA VAL A 137 4.25 -19.70 6.96
C VAL A 137 5.45 -19.80 6.01
N ALA A 138 6.62 -20.20 6.53
CA ALA A 138 7.82 -20.46 5.73
C ALA A 138 7.62 -21.60 4.72
N SER A 139 6.87 -22.65 5.06
CA SER A 139 6.61 -23.75 4.13
C SER A 139 5.87 -23.30 2.87
N TYR A 140 4.97 -22.32 2.99
CA TYR A 140 4.27 -21.73 1.84
C TYR A 140 5.23 -20.94 0.96
N PHE A 141 6.13 -20.18 1.59
CA PHE A 141 7.14 -19.41 0.88
C PHE A 141 8.13 -20.31 0.15
N LEU A 142 8.64 -21.36 0.79
CA LEU A 142 9.55 -22.32 0.16
C LEU A 142 8.91 -23.02 -1.04
N LYS A 143 7.66 -23.47 -0.93
CA LYS A 143 6.91 -24.05 -2.07
C LYS A 143 6.79 -23.06 -3.22
N TYR A 144 6.54 -21.78 -2.92
CA TYR A 144 6.52 -20.75 -3.94
C TYR A 144 7.88 -20.58 -4.61
N LEU A 145 8.98 -20.52 -3.85
CA LEU A 145 10.34 -20.42 -4.39
C LEU A 145 10.69 -21.60 -5.31
N GLU A 146 10.27 -22.81 -4.92
CA GLU A 146 10.40 -24.02 -5.72
C GLU A 146 9.60 -23.93 -7.02
N GLU A 147 8.32 -23.52 -6.97
CA GLU A 147 7.46 -23.35 -8.14
C GLU A 147 8.03 -22.36 -9.17
N ILE A 148 8.67 -21.28 -8.73
CA ILE A 148 9.26 -20.27 -9.62
C ILE A 148 10.75 -20.49 -9.92
N ASN A 149 11.36 -21.51 -9.30
CA ASN A 149 12.79 -21.81 -9.33
C ASN A 149 13.70 -20.57 -9.20
N SER A 150 13.32 -19.62 -8.34
CA SER A 150 14.02 -18.34 -8.16
C SER A 150 13.58 -17.63 -6.88
N ALA A 151 14.40 -16.70 -6.40
CA ALA A 151 14.04 -15.83 -5.28
C ALA A 151 13.46 -14.50 -5.79
N PRO A 152 12.38 -13.97 -5.20
CA PRO A 152 11.91 -12.64 -5.50
C PRO A 152 12.98 -11.62 -5.12
N ARG A 153 13.00 -10.46 -5.79
CA ARG A 153 13.97 -9.40 -5.47
C ARG A 153 13.74 -8.88 -4.05
N CYS A 154 12.48 -8.64 -3.72
CA CYS A 154 12.04 -8.16 -2.42
C CYS A 154 10.80 -8.89 -1.92
N VAL A 155 10.74 -9.10 -0.61
CA VAL A 155 9.53 -9.53 0.10
C VAL A 155 9.14 -8.46 1.10
N ARG A 156 7.86 -8.09 1.12
CA ARG A 156 7.27 -7.24 2.16
C ARG A 156 6.42 -8.11 3.07
N ILE A 157 6.78 -8.06 4.35
CA ILE A 157 6.10 -8.71 5.46
C ILE A 157 5.78 -7.65 6.51
N ASP A 158 4.80 -7.94 7.35
CA ASP A 158 4.63 -7.18 8.59
C ASP A 158 5.78 -7.50 9.57
N ALA A 159 5.78 -6.81 10.71
CA ALA A 159 6.76 -7.04 11.78
C ALA A 159 6.33 -8.18 12.72
N GLY A 160 5.54 -9.14 12.24
CA GLY A 160 5.07 -10.29 13.01
C GLY A 160 6.15 -11.34 13.24
N THR A 161 6.05 -12.07 14.36
CA THR A 161 6.96 -13.17 14.70
C THR A 161 6.80 -14.36 13.77
N GLU A 162 5.62 -14.52 13.18
CA GLU A 162 5.29 -15.54 12.20
C GLU A 162 6.09 -15.42 10.89
N ASN A 163 6.64 -14.25 10.60
CA ASN A 163 7.33 -13.99 9.34
C ASN A 163 8.88 -14.06 9.45
N VAL A 164 9.40 -14.39 10.63
CA VAL A 164 10.86 -14.44 10.91
C VAL A 164 11.58 -15.42 9.97
N TYR A 165 11.02 -16.60 9.75
CA TYR A 165 11.63 -17.58 8.84
C TYR A 165 11.58 -17.16 7.37
N ILE A 166 10.51 -16.49 6.92
CA ILE A 166 10.46 -15.91 5.56
C ILE A 166 11.58 -14.89 5.40
N GLU A 167 11.80 -14.04 6.40
CA GLU A 167 12.88 -13.06 6.40
C GLU A 167 14.25 -13.72 6.27
N ASP A 168 14.56 -14.71 7.12
CA ASP A 168 15.86 -15.38 7.12
C ASP A 168 16.12 -16.13 5.81
N ILE A 169 15.11 -16.84 5.29
CA ILE A 169 15.17 -17.53 4.00
C ILE A 169 15.45 -16.50 2.90
N GLN A 170 14.65 -15.45 2.80
CA GLN A 170 14.75 -14.46 1.73
C GLN A 170 16.13 -13.78 1.73
N LYS A 171 16.65 -13.40 2.91
CA LYS A 171 17.99 -12.81 3.04
C LYS A 171 19.08 -13.79 2.60
N SER A 172 18.96 -15.06 2.99
CA SER A 172 19.93 -16.11 2.67
C SER A 172 20.00 -16.37 1.16
N PHE A 173 18.85 -16.53 0.51
CA PHE A 173 18.78 -16.73 -0.95
C PHE A 173 19.33 -15.53 -1.74
N ARG A 174 19.24 -14.33 -1.17
CA ARG A 174 19.65 -13.08 -1.82
C ARG A 174 21.02 -12.58 -1.39
N TRP A 175 21.77 -13.34 -0.59
CA TRP A 175 23.03 -12.90 0.04
C TRP A 175 24.10 -12.51 -0.99
N TYR A 176 24.29 -13.33 -2.03
CA TYR A 176 25.32 -13.14 -3.06
C TYR A 176 24.84 -12.40 -4.31
N HIS A 177 23.66 -11.77 -4.27
CA HIS A 177 23.14 -11.03 -5.42
C HIS A 177 23.79 -9.64 -5.53
N ASN A 178 24.05 -9.19 -6.75
CA ASN A 178 24.69 -7.90 -7.03
C ASN A 178 23.67 -6.81 -7.40
N ASP A 179 22.70 -6.56 -6.53
CA ASP A 179 21.73 -5.46 -6.71
C ASP A 179 21.38 -4.76 -5.40
N ASP A 180 20.78 -3.57 -5.48
CA ASP A 180 20.54 -2.69 -4.34
C ASP A 180 19.68 -3.30 -3.22
N MET A 181 18.94 -4.38 -3.52
CA MET A 181 18.05 -5.08 -2.59
C MET A 181 18.57 -6.50 -2.28
N CYS A 182 19.89 -6.71 -2.31
CA CYS A 182 20.52 -7.96 -1.90
C CYS A 182 20.57 -8.13 -0.36
N GLY A 183 20.78 -9.37 0.09
CA GLY A 183 20.94 -9.73 1.49
C GLY A 183 19.82 -9.17 2.37
N GLU A 184 20.18 -8.42 3.41
CA GLU A 184 19.23 -7.84 4.38
C GLU A 184 18.19 -6.90 3.75
N LYS A 185 18.56 -6.18 2.70
CA LYS A 185 17.68 -5.20 2.04
C LYS A 185 16.58 -5.86 1.23
N SER A 186 16.68 -7.17 0.97
CA SER A 186 15.67 -7.94 0.26
C SER A 186 14.35 -8.10 1.05
N VAL A 187 14.34 -7.73 2.33
CA VAL A 187 13.15 -7.80 3.18
C VAL A 187 12.73 -6.40 3.61
N ILE A 188 11.49 -6.05 3.30
CA ILE A 188 10.89 -4.77 3.69
C ILE A 188 9.89 -5.05 4.81
N LYS A 189 10.29 -4.79 6.05
CA LYS A 189 9.38 -4.78 7.20
C LYS A 189 8.61 -3.46 7.23
N GLY A 190 7.29 -3.53 7.19
CA GLY A 190 6.42 -2.36 7.25
C GLY A 190 5.29 -2.55 8.26
N ARG A 191 4.69 -1.45 8.72
CA ARG A 191 3.39 -1.54 9.40
C ARG A 191 2.34 -2.08 8.42
N SER A 192 1.36 -2.85 8.90
CA SER A 192 0.23 -3.41 8.12
C SER A 192 -0.28 -2.45 7.03
N MET A 193 -0.50 -1.17 7.38
CA MET A 193 -0.97 -0.09 6.49
C MET A 193 -0.12 0.18 5.21
N CYS A 194 1.08 -0.39 5.11
CA CYS A 194 1.97 -0.33 3.94
C CYS A 194 1.87 -1.56 3.01
N ASN A 195 1.10 -2.58 3.42
CA ASN A 195 0.79 -3.82 2.70
C ASN A 195 -0.53 -3.71 1.91
N GLN A 196 -0.83 -2.50 1.42
CA GLN A 196 -2.14 -2.09 0.93
C GLN A 196 -2.71 -2.97 -0.20
N SER A 197 -1.84 -3.63 -0.95
CA SER A 197 -2.21 -4.42 -2.12
C SER A 197 -2.96 -5.69 -1.74
N ILE A 198 -2.36 -6.50 -0.88
CA ILE A 198 -2.98 -7.73 -0.37
C ILE A 198 -4.08 -7.41 0.64
N GLU A 199 -3.88 -6.38 1.48
CA GLU A 199 -4.91 -5.90 2.41
C GLU A 199 -6.20 -5.50 1.69
N ARG A 200 -6.08 -4.78 0.57
CA ARG A 200 -7.22 -4.41 -0.27
C ARG A 200 -7.86 -5.64 -0.91
N TRP A 201 -7.04 -6.60 -1.36
CA TRP A 201 -7.52 -7.81 -1.99
C TRP A 201 -8.31 -8.70 -1.03
N TRP A 202 -8.04 -8.67 0.28
CA TRP A 202 -8.84 -9.39 1.27
C TRP A 202 -10.33 -9.03 1.25
N ARG A 203 -10.68 -7.80 0.85
CA ARG A 203 -12.08 -7.44 0.63
C ARG A 203 -12.69 -8.26 -0.51
N THR A 204 -11.96 -8.42 -1.61
CA THR A 204 -12.39 -9.22 -2.75
C THR A 204 -12.48 -10.70 -2.38
N LEU A 205 -11.51 -11.25 -1.65
CA LEU A 205 -11.60 -12.63 -1.13
C LEU A 205 -12.89 -12.84 -0.30
N ARG A 206 -13.23 -11.86 0.53
CA ARG A 206 -14.47 -11.88 1.32
C ARG A 206 -15.71 -11.94 0.44
N GLU A 207 -15.75 -11.16 -0.63
CA GLU A 207 -16.88 -11.13 -1.58
C GLU A 207 -16.96 -12.39 -2.45
N MET A 208 -15.83 -12.99 -2.80
CA MET A 208 -15.79 -14.17 -3.69
C MET A 208 -16.24 -15.47 -3.03
N GLY A 209 -16.11 -15.62 -1.70
CA GLY A 209 -16.59 -16.84 -1.04
C GLY A 209 -16.50 -16.85 0.48
N ILE A 210 -15.57 -16.11 1.08
CA ILE A 210 -15.39 -16.19 2.54
C ILE A 210 -16.57 -15.63 3.34
N SER A 211 -17.37 -14.73 2.75
CA SER A 211 -18.62 -14.29 3.38
C SER A 211 -19.58 -15.44 3.65
N PHE A 212 -19.70 -16.41 2.75
CA PHE A 212 -20.56 -17.58 2.98
C PHE A 212 -20.15 -18.34 4.24
N TRP A 213 -18.87 -18.69 4.36
CA TRP A 213 -18.33 -19.40 5.53
C TRP A 213 -18.52 -18.61 6.82
N ILE A 214 -18.30 -17.30 6.80
CA ILE A 214 -18.53 -16.45 7.98
C ILE A 214 -19.99 -16.51 8.45
N HIS A 215 -20.96 -16.41 7.53
CA HIS A 215 -22.38 -16.45 7.91
C HIS A 215 -22.77 -17.86 8.37
N MET A 216 -22.37 -18.91 7.64
CA MET A 216 -22.67 -20.29 8.00
C MET A 216 -22.19 -20.63 9.42
N PHE A 217 -20.96 -20.26 9.78
CA PHE A 217 -20.45 -20.54 11.13
C PHE A 217 -21.15 -19.72 12.22
N LYS A 218 -21.52 -18.47 11.93
CA LYS A 218 -22.31 -17.65 12.86
C LYS A 218 -23.71 -18.22 13.07
N ASP A 219 -24.38 -18.65 12.00
CA ASP A 219 -25.70 -19.27 12.09
C ASP A 219 -25.65 -20.56 12.92
N MET A 220 -24.57 -21.35 12.79
CA MET A 220 -24.35 -22.53 13.64
C MET A 220 -24.14 -22.17 15.12
N GLU A 221 -23.45 -21.06 15.40
CA GLU A 221 -23.23 -20.56 16.76
C GLU A 221 -24.54 -20.03 17.37
N ASP A 222 -25.30 -19.26 16.61
CA ASP A 222 -26.58 -18.68 17.01
C ASP A 222 -27.64 -19.77 17.28
N GLN A 223 -27.58 -20.89 16.55
CA GLN A 223 -28.44 -22.07 16.76
C GLN A 223 -27.95 -23.00 17.89
N GLY A 224 -26.80 -22.70 18.51
CA GLY A 224 -26.21 -23.52 19.58
C GLY A 224 -25.60 -24.85 19.11
N MET A 225 -25.40 -25.04 17.80
CA MET A 225 -24.75 -26.23 17.23
C MET A 225 -23.23 -26.16 17.27
N PHE A 226 -22.68 -24.96 17.38
CA PHE A 226 -21.24 -24.69 17.48
C PHE A 226 -20.97 -23.71 18.62
N SER A 227 -19.77 -23.76 19.20
CA SER A 227 -19.31 -22.75 20.14
C SER A 227 -17.84 -22.49 19.89
N SER A 228 -17.49 -21.22 19.62
CA SER A 228 -16.10 -20.79 19.45
C SER A 228 -15.25 -20.89 20.73
N ALA A 229 -15.89 -21.08 21.89
CA ALA A 229 -15.20 -21.34 23.15
C ALA A 229 -14.93 -22.83 23.42
N ASN A 230 -15.51 -23.73 22.62
CA ASN A 230 -15.36 -25.17 22.77
C ASN A 230 -14.31 -25.72 21.78
N ASN A 231 -13.22 -26.25 22.31
CA ASN A 231 -12.11 -26.73 21.47
C ASN A 231 -12.49 -27.99 20.68
N GLU A 232 -13.29 -28.89 21.23
CA GLU A 232 -13.74 -30.09 20.54
C GLU A 232 -14.57 -29.73 19.29
N HIS A 233 -15.43 -28.71 19.40
CA HIS A 233 -16.23 -28.20 18.29
C HIS A 233 -15.34 -27.60 17.20
N ILE A 234 -14.33 -26.79 17.58
CA ILE A 234 -13.35 -26.24 16.63
C ILE A 234 -12.59 -27.37 15.91
N GLU A 235 -12.18 -28.40 16.64
CA GLU A 235 -11.46 -29.53 16.08
C GLU A 235 -12.31 -30.36 15.12
N CYS A 236 -13.58 -30.59 15.44
CA CYS A 236 -14.55 -31.20 14.53
C CYS A 236 -14.73 -30.38 13.24
N LEU A 237 -14.90 -29.05 13.35
CA LEU A 237 -15.00 -28.19 12.17
C LEU A 237 -13.74 -28.27 11.32
N ARG A 238 -12.55 -28.20 11.93
CA ARG A 238 -11.28 -28.33 11.21
C ARG A 238 -11.19 -29.65 10.47
N PHE A 239 -11.49 -30.76 11.14
CA PHE A 239 -11.44 -32.08 10.54
C PHE A 239 -12.35 -32.20 9.31
N CYS A 240 -13.58 -31.70 9.42
CA CYS A 240 -14.58 -31.80 8.35
C CYS A 240 -14.33 -30.80 7.20
N LEU A 241 -13.97 -29.56 7.52
CA LEU A 241 -14.08 -28.44 6.58
C LEU A 241 -12.74 -27.90 6.10
N THR A 242 -11.59 -28.19 6.73
CA THR A 242 -10.29 -27.65 6.28
C THR A 242 -10.01 -27.98 4.82
N LYS A 243 -10.28 -29.22 4.38
CA LYS A 243 -10.06 -29.63 2.99
C LYS A 243 -11.01 -28.91 2.02
N ILE A 244 -12.27 -28.74 2.42
CA ILE A 244 -13.30 -28.07 1.60
C ILE A 244 -12.98 -26.59 1.45
N ILE A 245 -12.63 -25.92 2.56
CA ILE A 245 -12.19 -24.52 2.55
C ILE A 245 -10.93 -24.36 1.71
N GLN A 246 -9.97 -25.30 1.79
CA GLN A 246 -8.77 -25.23 0.96
C GLN A 246 -9.09 -25.35 -0.54
N GLN A 247 -10.01 -26.24 -0.93
CA GLN A 247 -10.46 -26.37 -2.32
C GLN A 247 -11.12 -25.09 -2.83
N GLU A 248 -11.97 -24.47 -2.00
CA GLU A 248 -12.60 -23.18 -2.30
C GLU A 248 -11.55 -22.08 -2.50
N LEU A 249 -10.55 -22.00 -1.62
CA LEU A 249 -9.45 -21.04 -1.75
C LEU A 249 -8.62 -21.26 -3.01
N ASP A 250 -8.34 -22.50 -3.37
CA ASP A 250 -7.60 -22.83 -4.60
C ASP A 250 -8.42 -22.44 -5.85
N GLN A 251 -9.75 -22.63 -5.82
CA GLN A 251 -10.66 -22.18 -6.88
C GLN A 251 -10.70 -20.65 -6.99
N ILE A 252 -10.88 -19.93 -5.88
CA ILE A 252 -10.84 -18.46 -5.84
C ILE A 252 -9.50 -17.92 -6.37
N LYS A 253 -8.37 -18.54 -5.99
CA LYS A 253 -7.05 -18.20 -6.53
C LYS A 253 -7.01 -18.38 -8.04
N MET A 254 -7.55 -19.48 -8.56
CA MET A 254 -7.58 -19.75 -10.01
C MET A 254 -8.42 -18.69 -10.76
N GLU A 255 -9.64 -18.44 -10.29
CA GLU A 255 -10.54 -17.44 -10.88
C GLU A 255 -9.93 -16.04 -10.86
N TRP A 256 -9.36 -15.64 -9.72
CA TRP A 256 -8.66 -14.36 -9.62
C TRP A 256 -7.42 -14.32 -10.52
N ASN A 257 -6.63 -15.38 -10.62
CA ASN A 257 -5.45 -15.31 -11.47
C ASN A 257 -5.76 -15.34 -12.97
N ASN A 258 -6.95 -15.81 -13.35
CA ASN A 258 -7.43 -15.85 -14.74
C ASN A 258 -8.28 -14.63 -15.12
N HIS A 259 -8.76 -13.84 -14.15
CA HIS A 259 -9.55 -12.64 -14.46
C HIS A 259 -8.71 -11.57 -15.16
N TYR A 260 -9.35 -10.83 -16.06
CA TYR A 260 -8.70 -9.73 -16.75
C TYR A 260 -8.52 -8.54 -15.80
N ILE A 261 -7.27 -8.27 -15.43
CA ILE A 261 -6.90 -7.06 -14.71
C ILE A 261 -6.72 -5.92 -15.72
N ARG A 262 -7.50 -4.84 -15.58
CA ARG A 262 -7.29 -3.63 -16.39
C ARG A 262 -5.89 -3.06 -16.13
N ALA A 263 -5.13 -2.86 -17.20
CA ALA A 263 -3.87 -2.13 -17.12
C ALA A 263 -4.11 -0.76 -16.48
N GLN A 264 -3.33 -0.41 -15.46
CA GLN A 264 -3.28 0.96 -14.96
C GLN A 264 -2.65 1.82 -16.07
N ARG A 265 -3.31 2.94 -16.44
CA ARG A 265 -2.67 3.94 -17.29
C ARG A 265 -1.46 4.49 -16.53
N ARG A 266 -0.25 4.18 -16.99
CA ARG A 266 0.89 5.06 -16.72
C ARG A 266 0.64 6.34 -17.54
N TYR A 267 0.87 7.50 -16.95
CA TYR A 267 1.18 8.68 -17.75
C TYR A 267 2.60 8.41 -18.27
N ASP A 268 2.69 8.17 -19.57
CA ASP A 268 3.95 7.95 -20.27
C ASP A 268 4.67 9.30 -20.36
N ASP A 269 5.71 9.48 -19.54
CA ASP A 269 6.82 10.40 -19.80
C ASP A 269 8.11 9.61 -19.53
N ASP A 270 8.35 8.64 -20.41
CA ASP A 270 9.63 8.43 -21.09
C ASP A 270 9.51 7.17 -21.96
N GLY A 271 9.98 7.31 -23.20
CA GLY A 271 9.59 6.49 -24.34
C GLY A 271 9.74 4.97 -24.18
N GLY A 272 8.81 4.27 -24.85
CA GLY A 272 9.06 2.95 -25.41
C GLY A 272 8.83 1.75 -24.49
N LEU A 273 7.57 1.29 -24.43
CA LEU A 273 7.14 -0.09 -24.71
C LEU A 273 5.77 -0.33 -24.06
N ALA A 274 4.71 -0.26 -24.86
CA ALA A 274 3.42 -0.82 -24.50
C ALA A 274 3.58 -2.34 -24.29
N ARG A 275 3.36 -2.83 -23.06
CA ARG A 275 3.30 -4.28 -22.80
C ARG A 275 1.99 -4.66 -22.10
N LYS A 276 1.19 -5.48 -22.78
CA LYS A 276 0.27 -6.47 -22.19
C LYS A 276 0.79 -7.89 -22.56
N PRO A 277 0.20 -8.96 -22.02
CA PRO A 277 0.56 -9.61 -20.78
C PRO A 277 1.41 -10.85 -21.04
N CYS A 278 2.30 -11.17 -20.10
CA CYS A 278 3.02 -12.43 -20.09
C CYS A 278 2.03 -13.55 -19.72
N SER A 279 1.34 -14.10 -20.71
CA SER A 279 0.52 -15.32 -20.60
C SER A 279 1.27 -16.59 -21.02
N ARG A 280 2.56 -16.49 -21.41
CA ARG A 280 3.29 -17.67 -21.92
C ARG A 280 4.82 -17.48 -21.95
N LEU A 281 5.46 -17.47 -20.78
CA LEU A 281 6.92 -17.70 -20.69
C LEU A 281 7.24 -18.49 -19.42
N LEU A 282 6.69 -19.70 -19.36
CA LEU A 282 7.33 -20.85 -18.71
C LEU A 282 7.02 -22.02 -19.64
N ILE A 283 8.05 -22.78 -20.04
CA ILE A 283 8.11 -23.93 -20.97
C ILE A 283 8.78 -23.61 -22.32
N SER A 284 9.79 -24.44 -22.64
CA SER A 284 10.80 -24.43 -23.73
C SER A 284 12.02 -23.55 -23.43
N SER A 285 13.27 -24.02 -23.43
CA SER A 285 13.85 -25.28 -23.93
C SER A 285 15.27 -25.43 -23.37
N GLY A 286 15.62 -26.63 -22.92
CA GLY A 286 16.97 -27.01 -22.51
C GLY A 286 17.18 -28.50 -22.74
N ASN A 287 17.13 -28.91 -24.01
CA ASN A 287 17.73 -30.16 -24.46
C ASN A 287 19.09 -29.78 -25.05
N SER A 288 20.16 -30.08 -24.32
CA SER A 288 21.53 -30.40 -24.78
C SER A 288 22.34 -30.75 -23.54
#